data_AF-A0A1F7J5Q7-F1
#
_entry.id   AF-A0A1F7J5Q7-F1
#
_cell.length_a   1.000
_cell.length_b   1.000
_cell.length_c   1.000
_cell.angle_alpha   90.00
_cell.angle_beta   90.00
_cell.angle_gamma   90.00
#
_symmetry.space_group_name_H-M   'P 1'
#
loop_
_entity.id
_entity.type
_entity.pdbx_description
1 polymer ?
#
loop_
_entity_poly.entity_id
_entity_poly.type
_entity_poly.pdbx_seq_one_letter_code
_entity_poly.pdbx_strand_id
1 'polypeptide(L)'
;MSERERSRPNQFFRELAPPVLKGAAAGAAIGLASVGVITLVHHRERTHRSLDLPLWVKKAAQLLERTIGMPIDVWAMVHRIHHEMSDMSLYPFYRVHRLTEWAKNNPSALNADLVVLPEYFPHQDPSIEKISREDELKIGKLADETLRKRMGTSYEEPTGYTVEEINEILNPQEPQYYLRRIRKAKGEKYTHEEKACIVLTDPHPPSLQKPRKGHLNGVKFELISNVNDYKTTASLFKAHPELMDEDLRPKPGEKERSVPKDVIAGFIAFGIAALVVRGKYEPKDFLIAAAAGSAANGAKMGVGIIGGNLTNGGGHAGYMERILDLVKIAMKKDYKIRPVNGSYMTQTDDSGWFGVVLRLLNYDELTGQPEHHKNPQKIAYTDKEGLEGVKDAPYGSFIAHLARSKWVPFIKPGKGFPDSDRRPDMLHPAGKIIVELRDRDEKLRAA
;
A
#
# COMPACT_ATOMS: atom_id res chain seq x y z
N MET A 1 7.60 17.85 -55.91
CA MET A 1 6.60 17.98 -54.82
C MET A 1 6.02 19.38 -54.83
N SER A 2 4.71 19.50 -55.04
CA SER A 2 4.05 20.82 -55.08
C SER A 2 3.96 21.44 -53.68
N GLU A 3 3.84 22.77 -53.55
CA GLU A 3 3.58 23.44 -52.26
C GLU A 3 2.34 22.87 -51.53
N ARG A 4 1.36 22.35 -52.28
CA ARG A 4 0.21 21.61 -51.73
C ARG A 4 0.62 20.35 -50.97
N GLU A 5 1.69 19.65 -51.36
CA GLU A 5 2.15 18.44 -50.67
C GLU A 5 2.94 18.74 -49.40
N ARG A 6 3.62 19.89 -49.31
CA ARG A 6 4.32 20.32 -48.08
C ARG A 6 3.38 20.84 -46.98
N SER A 7 2.17 21.29 -47.33
CA SER A 7 1.18 21.82 -46.38
C SER A 7 0.28 20.76 -45.71
N ARG A 8 0.14 19.57 -46.32
CA ARG A 8 -0.75 18.50 -45.84
C ARG A 8 -0.37 17.86 -44.49
N PRO A 9 0.92 17.60 -44.17
CA PRO A 9 1.30 17.11 -42.85
C PRO A 9 0.86 18.08 -41.75
N ASN A 10 1.07 19.38 -41.97
CA ASN A 10 0.68 20.43 -41.01
C ASN A 10 -0.83 20.51 -40.80
N GLN A 11 -1.64 20.24 -41.84
CA GLN A 11 -3.11 20.22 -41.70
C GLN A 11 -3.58 19.00 -40.90
N PHE A 12 -3.04 17.81 -41.16
CA PHE A 12 -3.37 16.62 -40.38
C PHE A 12 -2.99 16.77 -38.90
N PHE A 13 -1.80 17.30 -38.60
CA PHE A 13 -1.40 17.58 -37.22
C PHE A 13 -2.30 18.62 -36.53
N ARG A 14 -2.75 19.66 -37.25
CA ARG A 14 -3.71 20.65 -36.73
C ARG A 14 -5.09 20.05 -36.46
N GLU A 15 -5.53 19.08 -37.25
CA GLU A 15 -6.79 18.35 -37.05
C GLU A 15 -6.68 17.29 -35.93
N LEU A 16 -5.49 16.73 -35.72
CA LEU A 16 -5.21 15.69 -34.72
C LEU A 16 -5.00 16.24 -33.30
N ALA A 17 -4.29 17.36 -33.17
CA ALA A 17 -3.87 17.87 -31.86
C ALA A 17 -5.04 18.23 -30.92
N PRO A 18 -6.11 18.94 -31.35
CA PRO A 18 -7.21 19.29 -30.44
C PRO A 18 -7.97 18.06 -29.90
N PRO A 19 -8.35 17.05 -30.72
CA PRO A 19 -8.92 15.81 -30.21
C PRO A 19 -8.01 15.06 -29.23
N VAL A 20 -6.70 15.01 -29.49
CA VAL A 20 -5.72 14.37 -28.60
C VAL A 20 -5.64 15.09 -27.26
N LEU A 21 -5.58 16.42 -27.24
CA LEU A 21 -5.57 17.22 -26.01
C LEU A 21 -6.87 17.07 -25.21
N LYS A 22 -8.03 17.11 -25.88
CA LYS A 22 -9.33 16.85 -25.25
C LYS A 22 -9.42 15.44 -24.69
N GLY A 23 -8.93 14.45 -25.44
CA GLY A 23 -8.82 13.06 -25.01
C GLY A 23 -7.97 12.93 -23.75
N ALA A 24 -6.77 13.51 -23.75
CA ALA A 24 -5.88 13.52 -22.58
C ALA A 24 -6.53 14.19 -21.36
N ALA A 25 -7.19 15.33 -21.52
CA ALA A 25 -7.87 16.02 -20.42
C ALA A 25 -9.04 15.19 -19.85
N ALA A 26 -9.87 14.59 -20.72
CA ALA A 26 -10.94 13.68 -20.31
C ALA A 26 -10.39 12.44 -19.59
N GLY A 27 -9.30 11.87 -20.13
CA GLY A 27 -8.56 10.78 -19.52
C GLY A 27 -8.06 11.11 -18.12
N ALA A 28 -7.44 12.28 -17.94
CA ALA A 28 -6.97 12.77 -16.65
C ALA A 28 -8.12 12.93 -15.65
N ALA A 29 -9.25 13.51 -16.06
CA ALA A 29 -10.44 13.64 -15.22
C ALA A 29 -11.00 12.27 -14.79
N ILE A 30 -11.03 11.30 -15.70
CA ILE A 30 -11.42 9.92 -15.37
C ILE A 30 -10.38 9.25 -14.46
N GLY A 31 -9.10 9.56 -14.64
CA GLY A 31 -8.03 9.11 -13.73
C GLY A 31 -8.23 9.60 -12.31
N LEU A 32 -8.59 10.88 -12.13
CA LEU A 32 -8.95 11.43 -10.82
C LEU A 32 -10.19 10.75 -10.23
N ALA A 33 -11.22 10.50 -11.05
CA ALA A 33 -12.40 9.74 -10.61
C ALA A 33 -12.04 8.30 -10.19
N SER A 34 -11.09 7.65 -10.89
CA SER A 34 -10.54 6.35 -10.50
C SER A 34 -9.85 6.39 -9.12
N VAL A 35 -9.10 7.44 -8.80
CA VAL A 35 -8.52 7.62 -7.45
C VAL A 35 -9.63 7.72 -6.38
N GLY A 36 -10.72 8.44 -6.68
CA GLY A 36 -11.90 8.47 -5.81
C GLY A 36 -12.56 7.10 -5.64
N VAL A 37 -12.61 6.29 -6.70
CA VAL A 37 -13.10 4.90 -6.66
C VAL A 37 -12.21 3.99 -5.82
N ILE A 38 -10.89 4.06 -5.97
CA ILE A 38 -9.95 3.30 -5.13
C ILE A 38 -10.22 3.64 -3.66
N THR A 39 -10.38 4.93 -3.36
CA THR A 39 -10.68 5.39 -2.01
C THR A 39 -12.02 4.86 -1.51
N LEU A 40 -13.12 5.02 -2.25
CA LEU A 40 -14.45 4.63 -1.79
C LEU A 40 -14.66 3.11 -1.75
N VAL A 41 -14.20 2.39 -2.76
CA VAL A 41 -14.48 0.96 -2.92
C VAL A 41 -13.36 0.11 -2.35
N HIS A 42 -12.12 0.30 -2.79
CA HIS A 42 -11.04 -0.59 -2.39
C HIS A 42 -10.68 -0.35 -0.92
N HIS A 43 -10.47 0.92 -0.58
CA HIS A 43 -10.06 1.31 0.75
C HIS A 43 -11.25 1.28 1.73
N ARG A 44 -12.25 2.12 1.51
CA ARG A 44 -13.32 2.36 2.50
C ARG A 44 -14.29 1.18 2.59
N GLU A 45 -14.76 0.60 1.48
CA GLU A 45 -15.71 -0.52 1.50
C GLU A 45 -15.05 -1.89 1.70
N ARG A 46 -13.98 -2.21 0.96
CA ARG A 46 -13.38 -3.56 0.99
C ARG A 46 -12.35 -3.77 2.09
N THR A 47 -11.38 -2.86 2.26
CA THR A 47 -10.41 -3.00 3.33
C THR A 47 -11.07 -2.79 4.69
N HIS A 48 -11.81 -1.69 4.83
CA HIS A 48 -12.28 -1.22 6.13
C HIS A 48 -13.74 -1.48 6.45
N ARG A 49 -14.56 -1.96 5.49
CA ARG A 49 -16.01 -2.18 5.67
C ARG A 49 -16.77 -0.99 6.25
N SER A 50 -16.25 0.20 5.98
CA SER A 50 -16.67 1.46 6.57
C SER A 50 -17.80 2.14 5.82
N LEU A 51 -17.97 1.76 4.55
CA LEU A 51 -19.00 2.22 3.67
C LEU A 51 -19.78 1.04 3.12
N ASP A 52 -21.09 1.22 2.99
CA ASP A 52 -21.93 0.40 2.14
C ASP A 52 -22.30 1.20 0.89
N LEU A 53 -21.84 0.71 -0.25
CA LEU A 53 -22.05 1.32 -1.56
C LEU A 53 -23.03 0.48 -2.38
N PRO A 54 -23.94 1.10 -3.15
CA PRO A 54 -24.87 0.35 -3.98
C PRO A 54 -24.13 -0.40 -5.10
N LEU A 55 -24.74 -1.49 -5.55
CA LEU A 55 -24.15 -2.40 -6.55
C LEU A 55 -23.70 -1.68 -7.83
N TRP A 56 -24.42 -0.63 -8.25
CA TRP A 56 -24.07 0.12 -9.46
C TRP A 56 -22.77 0.92 -9.31
N VAL A 57 -22.48 1.49 -8.13
CA VAL A 57 -21.19 2.15 -7.83
C VAL A 57 -20.07 1.12 -7.86
N LYS A 58 -20.29 -0.05 -7.24
CA LYS A 58 -19.33 -1.16 -7.25
C LYS A 58 -19.04 -1.66 -8.67
N LYS A 59 -20.06 -1.77 -9.53
CA LYS A 59 -19.89 -2.14 -10.95
C LYS A 59 -19.19 -1.05 -11.76
N ALA A 60 -19.50 0.22 -11.54
CA ALA A 60 -18.83 1.34 -12.20
C ALA A 60 -17.35 1.40 -11.81
N ALA A 61 -17.05 1.20 -10.53
CA ALA A 61 -15.69 1.06 -10.03
C ALA A 61 -14.93 -0.09 -10.70
N GLN A 62 -15.52 -1.29 -10.71
CA GLN A 62 -14.93 -2.43 -11.40
C GLN A 62 -14.67 -2.15 -12.89
N LEU A 63 -15.55 -1.42 -13.58
CA LEU A 63 -15.34 -1.03 -14.97
C LEU A 63 -14.19 -0.03 -15.13
N LEU A 64 -14.09 0.96 -14.24
CA LEU A 64 -13.00 1.94 -14.26
C LEU A 64 -11.65 1.27 -13.98
N GLU A 65 -11.61 0.35 -13.02
CA GLU A 65 -10.38 -0.34 -12.60
C GLU A 65 -9.98 -1.50 -13.52
N ARG A 66 -10.92 -2.07 -14.29
CA ARG A 66 -10.62 -3.01 -15.40
C ARG A 66 -9.64 -2.44 -16.41
N THR A 67 -9.44 -1.14 -16.48
CA THR A 67 -8.46 -0.54 -17.40
C THR A 67 -7.07 -0.31 -16.77
N ILE A 68 -6.92 -0.56 -15.46
CA ILE A 68 -5.69 -0.35 -14.67
C ILE A 68 -5.08 -1.69 -14.21
N GLY A 69 -5.86 -2.77 -14.14
CA GLY A 69 -5.35 -4.14 -13.97
C GLY A 69 -5.09 -4.57 -12.52
N MET A 70 -5.76 -3.95 -11.55
CA MET A 70 -5.58 -4.25 -10.13
C MET A 70 -6.83 -4.95 -9.57
N PRO A 71 -6.73 -6.22 -9.13
CA PRO A 71 -7.86 -6.88 -8.47
C PRO A 71 -8.16 -6.23 -7.13
N ILE A 72 -9.42 -5.87 -6.91
CA ILE A 72 -9.88 -5.10 -5.74
C ILE A 72 -9.59 -5.85 -4.44
N ASP A 73 -9.92 -7.15 -4.38
CA ASP A 73 -9.78 -7.93 -3.15
C ASP A 73 -8.31 -8.21 -2.80
N VAL A 74 -7.46 -8.37 -3.81
CA VAL A 74 -6.00 -8.45 -3.61
C VAL A 74 -5.47 -7.13 -3.08
N TRP A 75 -5.90 -6.00 -3.66
CA TRP A 75 -5.49 -4.69 -3.13
C TRP A 75 -5.92 -4.52 -1.68
N ALA A 76 -7.18 -4.88 -1.37
CA ALA A 76 -7.70 -4.78 -0.02
C ALA A 76 -6.87 -5.61 0.97
N MET A 77 -6.49 -6.83 0.60
CA MET A 77 -5.67 -7.71 1.44
C MET A 77 -4.27 -7.14 1.69
N VAL A 78 -3.60 -6.65 0.64
CA VAL A 78 -2.28 -6.00 0.79
C VAL A 78 -2.40 -4.77 1.71
N HIS A 79 -3.46 -3.97 1.56
CA HIS A 79 -3.70 -2.80 2.39
C HIS A 79 -4.01 -3.17 3.85
N ARG A 80 -4.69 -4.29 4.12
CA ARG A 80 -4.90 -4.78 5.50
C ARG A 80 -3.56 -5.09 6.18
N ILE A 81 -2.63 -5.76 5.49
CA ILE A 81 -1.28 -5.98 6.04
C ILE A 81 -0.56 -4.67 6.33
N HIS A 82 -0.62 -3.73 5.39
CA HIS A 82 -0.05 -2.41 5.58
C HIS A 82 -0.55 -1.75 6.87
N HIS A 83 -1.87 -1.71 7.11
CA HIS A 83 -2.41 -1.17 8.38
C HIS A 83 -1.95 -1.94 9.61
N GLU A 84 -1.95 -3.28 9.54
CA GLU A 84 -1.52 -4.09 10.66
C GLU A 84 -0.04 -3.88 11.04
N MET A 85 0.81 -3.61 10.05
CA MET A 85 2.27 -3.56 10.20
C MET A 85 2.87 -2.22 9.76
N SER A 86 2.10 -1.13 9.76
CA SER A 86 2.51 0.14 9.18
C SER A 86 3.91 0.56 9.62
N ASP A 87 4.82 0.74 8.66
CA ASP A 87 6.23 1.08 8.87
C ASP A 87 7.02 0.06 9.70
N MET A 88 6.68 -1.22 9.56
CA MET A 88 7.27 -2.30 10.34
C MET A 88 7.55 -3.57 9.55
N SER A 89 8.60 -4.28 9.96
CA SER A 89 8.84 -5.68 9.61
C SER A 89 8.95 -6.50 10.89
N LEU A 90 8.05 -7.45 11.09
CA LEU A 90 8.13 -8.42 12.19
C LEU A 90 8.99 -9.63 11.83
N TYR A 91 9.43 -9.74 10.58
CA TYR A 91 10.18 -10.88 10.08
C TYR A 91 11.52 -11.14 10.81
N PRO A 92 12.35 -10.14 11.15
CA PRO A 92 13.58 -10.39 11.90
C PRO A 92 13.34 -11.02 13.28
N PHE A 93 12.36 -10.50 14.02
CA PHE A 93 11.94 -11.01 15.33
C PHE A 93 11.40 -12.43 15.25
N TYR A 94 10.58 -12.71 14.22
CA TYR A 94 10.10 -14.04 13.92
C TYR A 94 11.29 -15.02 13.77
N ARG A 95 12.33 -14.66 13.00
CA ARG A 95 13.50 -15.54 12.81
C ARG A 95 14.23 -15.85 14.12
N VAL A 96 14.42 -14.86 15.00
CA VAL A 96 15.03 -15.07 16.32
C VAL A 96 14.20 -16.01 17.18
N HIS A 97 12.88 -15.79 17.23
CA HIS A 97 11.97 -16.65 17.97
C HIS A 97 11.97 -18.09 17.44
N ARG A 98 11.90 -18.26 16.11
CA ARG A 98 11.93 -19.56 15.44
C ARG A 98 13.21 -20.33 15.70
N LEU A 99 14.36 -19.65 15.62
CA LEU A 99 15.66 -20.24 15.92
C LEU A 99 15.72 -20.71 17.38
N THR A 100 15.20 -19.88 18.30
CA THR A 100 15.14 -20.18 19.73
C THR A 100 14.29 -21.42 20.02
N GLU A 101 13.08 -21.49 19.46
CA GLU A 101 12.19 -22.63 19.67
C GLU A 101 12.72 -23.90 19.00
N TRP A 102 13.34 -23.79 17.83
CA TRP A 102 14.00 -24.92 17.18
C TRP A 102 15.12 -25.50 18.06
N ALA A 103 16.02 -24.65 18.60
CA ALA A 103 17.13 -25.11 19.44
C ALA A 103 16.65 -25.78 20.72
N LYS A 104 15.60 -25.24 21.36
CA LYS A 104 14.97 -25.84 22.55
C LYS A 104 14.36 -27.21 22.26
N ASN A 105 13.69 -27.35 21.12
CA ASN A 105 13.01 -28.59 20.74
C ASN A 105 13.96 -29.64 20.15
N ASN A 106 15.17 -29.23 19.74
CA ASN A 106 16.17 -30.09 19.12
C ASN A 106 17.53 -29.96 19.81
N PRO A 107 17.65 -30.21 21.12
CA PRO A 107 18.90 -29.97 21.87
C PRO A 107 20.06 -30.86 21.39
N SER A 108 19.77 -31.95 20.68
CA SER A 108 20.78 -32.86 20.09
C SER A 108 21.05 -32.59 18.61
N ALA A 109 20.39 -31.61 17.99
CA ALA A 109 20.66 -31.26 16.60
C ALA A 109 22.03 -30.60 16.47
N LEU A 110 22.66 -30.83 15.33
CA LEU A 110 23.89 -30.15 14.94
C LEU A 110 23.65 -28.63 15.00
N ASN A 111 24.53 -27.89 15.68
CA ASN A 111 24.51 -26.44 15.89
C ASN A 111 23.48 -25.90 16.91
N ALA A 112 22.66 -26.74 17.56
CA ALA A 112 21.71 -26.25 18.57
C ALA A 112 22.42 -25.57 19.76
N ASP A 113 23.62 -26.04 20.10
CA ASP A 113 24.53 -25.48 21.11
C ASP A 113 25.10 -24.11 20.74
N LEU A 114 25.11 -23.76 19.44
CA LEU A 114 25.55 -22.43 18.98
C LEU A 114 24.49 -21.34 19.19
N VAL A 115 23.25 -21.70 19.52
CA VAL A 115 22.16 -20.76 19.74
C VAL A 115 22.24 -20.18 21.15
N VAL A 116 23.19 -19.24 21.32
CA VAL A 116 23.35 -18.46 22.54
C VAL A 116 22.73 -17.09 22.34
N LEU A 117 21.56 -16.88 22.94
CA LEU A 117 20.85 -15.59 22.81
C LEU A 117 21.60 -14.49 23.57
N PRO A 118 21.93 -13.35 22.94
CA PRO A 118 22.47 -12.20 23.66
C PRO A 118 21.43 -11.59 24.61
N GLU A 119 21.86 -10.77 25.56
CA GLU A 119 20.95 -9.99 26.42
C GLU A 119 20.23 -8.90 25.61
N TYR A 120 20.92 -8.34 24.61
CA TYR A 120 20.41 -7.31 23.72
C TYR A 120 20.68 -7.66 22.26
N PHE A 121 19.71 -7.36 21.40
CA PHE A 121 19.79 -7.56 19.95
C PHE A 121 19.94 -6.19 19.26
N PRO A 122 21.13 -5.89 18.69
CA PRO A 122 21.30 -4.71 17.86
C PRO A 122 20.66 -4.93 16.47
N HIS A 123 20.46 -3.84 15.72
CA HIS A 123 20.12 -3.89 14.30
C HIS A 123 18.78 -4.58 13.94
N GLN A 124 17.88 -4.79 14.91
CA GLN A 124 16.55 -5.32 14.65
C GLN A 124 15.61 -4.28 14.05
N ASP A 125 15.75 -3.00 14.43
CA ASP A 125 14.99 -1.86 13.89
C ASP A 125 15.96 -0.68 13.69
N PRO A 126 15.91 0.09 12.59
CA PRO A 126 16.87 1.16 12.30
C PRO A 126 16.72 2.39 13.22
N SER A 127 15.62 2.49 13.95
CA SER A 127 15.34 3.56 14.91
C SER A 127 15.65 3.19 16.36
N ILE A 128 15.73 1.90 16.69
CA ILE A 128 16.05 1.43 18.04
C ILE A 128 17.53 1.00 18.08
N GLU A 129 18.30 1.46 19.07
CA GLU A 129 19.73 1.09 19.14
C GLU A 129 19.91 -0.41 19.39
N LYS A 130 19.18 -0.93 20.38
CA LYS A 130 19.17 -2.35 20.77
C LYS A 130 17.85 -2.72 21.44
N ILE A 131 17.41 -3.95 21.26
CA ILE A 131 16.18 -4.50 21.83
C ILE A 131 16.54 -5.53 22.90
N SER A 132 15.83 -5.54 24.03
CA SER A 132 16.08 -6.52 25.10
C SER A 132 15.69 -7.93 24.63
N ARG A 133 16.34 -8.96 25.17
CA ARG A 133 15.98 -10.36 24.87
C ARG A 133 14.50 -10.66 25.14
N GLU A 134 13.95 -10.10 26.22
CA GLU A 134 12.54 -10.29 26.57
C GLU A 134 11.61 -9.72 25.50
N ASP A 135 11.84 -8.46 25.11
CA ASP A 135 11.04 -7.80 24.08
C ASP A 135 11.19 -8.49 22.72
N GLU A 136 12.41 -8.89 22.36
CA GLU A 136 12.72 -9.60 21.12
C GLU A 136 11.89 -10.88 20.97
N LEU A 137 11.94 -11.75 22.00
CA LEU A 137 11.21 -13.01 22.01
C LEU A 137 9.70 -12.82 22.08
N LYS A 138 9.23 -11.77 22.78
CA LYS A 138 7.81 -11.44 22.87
C LYS A 138 7.26 -10.98 21.52
N ILE A 139 7.96 -10.08 20.82
CA ILE A 139 7.60 -9.60 19.48
C ILE A 139 7.63 -10.78 18.50
N GLY A 140 8.70 -11.60 18.54
CA GLY A 140 8.87 -12.74 17.65
C GLY A 140 7.81 -13.83 17.83
N LYS A 141 7.38 -14.11 19.08
CA LYS A 141 6.27 -15.02 19.36
C LYS A 141 4.97 -14.54 18.74
N LEU A 142 4.63 -13.26 18.92
CA LEU A 142 3.43 -12.66 18.34
C LEU A 142 3.46 -12.69 16.80
N ALA A 143 4.65 -12.52 16.21
CA ALA A 143 4.84 -12.63 14.77
C ALA A 143 4.60 -14.08 14.28
N ASP A 144 5.11 -15.07 15.00
CA ASP A 144 4.92 -16.49 14.70
C ASP A 144 3.43 -16.90 14.80
N GLU A 145 2.74 -16.46 15.84
CA GLU A 145 1.29 -16.69 16.03
C GLU A 145 0.48 -16.15 14.83
N THR A 146 0.80 -14.94 14.36
CA THR A 146 0.16 -14.34 13.18
C THR A 146 0.47 -15.11 11.91
N LEU A 147 1.73 -15.54 11.72
CA LEU A 147 2.12 -16.30 10.54
C LEU A 147 1.41 -17.66 10.50
N ARG A 148 1.36 -18.39 11.62
CA ARG A 148 0.62 -19.66 11.76
C ARG A 148 -0.86 -19.49 11.45
N LYS A 149 -1.49 -18.43 11.98
CA LYS A 149 -2.91 -18.14 11.71
C LYS A 149 -3.18 -17.93 10.22
N ARG A 150 -2.33 -17.15 9.54
CA ARG A 150 -2.51 -16.81 8.11
C ARG A 150 -2.14 -17.97 7.17
N MET A 151 -1.07 -18.69 7.48
CA MET A 151 -0.61 -19.80 6.65
C MET A 151 -1.38 -21.10 6.89
N GLY A 152 -1.99 -21.28 8.07
CA GLY A 152 -2.77 -22.45 8.41
C GLY A 152 -1.99 -23.74 8.16
N THR A 153 -2.56 -24.64 7.36
CA THR A 153 -1.92 -25.92 7.00
C THR A 153 -0.71 -25.79 6.07
N SER A 154 -0.47 -24.61 5.49
CA SER A 154 0.72 -24.33 4.68
C SER A 154 1.91 -23.84 5.49
N TYR A 155 1.75 -23.65 6.81
CA TYR A 155 2.83 -23.29 7.70
C TYR A 155 3.77 -24.48 7.91
N GLU A 156 5.07 -24.28 7.73
CA GLU A 156 6.11 -25.29 7.95
C GLU A 156 7.08 -24.83 9.04
N GLU A 157 7.40 -25.71 9.98
CA GLU A 157 8.47 -25.47 10.96
C GLU A 157 9.84 -25.60 10.27
N PRO A 158 10.85 -24.78 10.61
CA PRO A 158 12.22 -24.98 10.17
C PRO A 158 12.74 -26.34 10.63
N THR A 159 13.34 -27.09 9.71
CA THR A 159 13.90 -28.42 9.99
C THR A 159 15.32 -28.36 10.55
N GLY A 160 16.01 -27.23 10.42
CA GLY A 160 17.39 -27.03 10.85
C GLY A 160 17.90 -25.64 10.51
N TYR A 161 19.05 -25.28 11.06
CA TYR A 161 19.77 -24.04 10.75
C TYR A 161 21.26 -24.32 10.50
N THR A 162 21.83 -23.67 9.50
CA THR A 162 23.30 -23.66 9.30
C THR A 162 23.97 -22.67 10.24
N VAL A 163 25.29 -22.79 10.39
CA VAL A 163 26.10 -21.85 11.21
C VAL A 163 25.98 -20.42 10.66
N GLU A 164 25.94 -20.28 9.33
CA GLU A 164 25.78 -18.99 8.66
C GLU A 164 24.41 -18.37 8.95
N GLU A 165 23.34 -19.16 8.92
CA GLU A 165 21.98 -18.68 9.23
C GLU A 165 21.86 -18.26 10.69
N ILE A 166 22.44 -19.03 11.62
CA ILE A 166 22.48 -18.69 13.05
C ILE A 166 23.20 -17.35 13.25
N ASN A 167 24.36 -17.16 12.63
CA ASN A 167 25.11 -15.93 12.72
C ASN A 167 24.39 -14.74 12.07
N GLU A 168 23.72 -14.96 10.94
CA GLU A 168 22.91 -13.91 10.28
C GLU A 168 21.76 -13.44 11.18
N ILE A 169 21.11 -14.37 11.90
CA ILE A 169 19.97 -14.09 12.77
C ILE A 169 20.41 -13.41 14.07
N LEU A 170 21.43 -13.94 14.74
CA LEU A 170 21.84 -13.50 16.08
C LEU A 170 22.85 -12.36 16.07
N ASN A 171 23.70 -12.27 15.02
CA ASN A 171 24.79 -11.30 14.93
C ASN A 171 24.78 -10.51 13.60
N PRO A 172 23.64 -9.89 13.22
CA PRO A 172 23.55 -9.16 11.97
C PRO A 172 24.51 -7.96 11.94
N GLN A 173 25.22 -7.77 10.81
CA GLN A 173 26.15 -6.64 10.61
C GLN A 173 25.45 -5.38 10.07
N GLU A 174 24.18 -5.51 9.67
CA GLU A 174 23.35 -4.43 9.14
C GLU A 174 21.91 -4.60 9.65
N PRO A 175 21.10 -3.52 9.71
CA PRO A 175 19.71 -3.61 10.06
C PRO A 175 18.94 -4.65 9.23
N GLN A 176 18.33 -5.62 9.92
CA GLN A 176 17.55 -6.70 9.29
C GLN A 176 16.11 -6.27 8.94
N TYR A 177 15.68 -5.13 9.47
CA TYR A 177 14.36 -4.53 9.29
C TYR A 177 14.06 -4.03 7.87
N TYR A 178 15.09 -3.94 7.00
CA TYR A 178 14.90 -3.44 5.64
C TYR A 178 14.17 -4.45 4.74
N LEU A 179 13.39 -3.93 3.79
CA LEU A 179 12.67 -4.75 2.81
C LEU A 179 13.63 -5.67 2.02
N ARG A 180 13.42 -6.98 2.17
CA ARG A 180 14.06 -8.00 1.33
C ARG A 180 13.35 -8.08 -0.01
N ARG A 181 14.07 -7.77 -1.09
CA ARG A 181 13.51 -7.85 -2.45
C ARG A 181 13.40 -9.28 -2.91
N ILE A 182 12.20 -9.83 -2.79
CA ILE A 182 11.86 -11.13 -3.38
C ILE A 182 11.45 -10.88 -4.83
N ARG A 183 12.17 -11.48 -5.77
CA ARG A 183 11.87 -11.45 -7.21
C ARG A 183 11.73 -12.88 -7.70
N LYS A 184 10.54 -13.22 -8.21
CA LYS A 184 10.25 -14.54 -8.76
C LYS A 184 10.04 -14.45 -10.27
N ALA A 185 10.57 -15.43 -10.99
CA ALA A 185 10.17 -15.64 -12.37
C ALA A 185 8.74 -16.18 -12.44
N LYS A 186 8.11 -16.05 -13.61
CA LYS A 186 6.75 -16.55 -13.83
C LYS A 186 6.70 -18.07 -13.63
N GLY A 187 5.90 -18.54 -12.67
CA GLY A 187 5.70 -19.96 -12.40
C GLY A 187 6.55 -20.54 -11.25
N GLU A 188 7.48 -19.76 -10.69
CA GLU A 188 8.19 -20.16 -9.49
C GLU A 188 7.30 -20.08 -8.24
N LYS A 189 7.48 -21.02 -7.32
CA LYS A 189 6.77 -21.05 -6.03
C LYS A 189 7.52 -20.22 -4.99
N TYR A 190 6.77 -19.61 -4.07
CA TYR A 190 7.33 -18.98 -2.88
C TYR A 190 7.69 -20.04 -1.85
N THR A 191 8.89 -19.95 -1.28
CA THR A 191 9.31 -20.75 -0.12
C THR A 191 8.57 -20.30 1.14
N HIS A 192 8.60 -21.10 2.21
CA HIS A 192 8.04 -20.72 3.51
C HIS A 192 8.62 -19.39 4.02
N GLU A 193 9.94 -19.24 3.98
CA GLU A 193 10.62 -18.02 4.42
C GLU A 193 10.27 -16.78 3.58
N GLU A 194 10.09 -16.94 2.27
CA GLU A 194 9.65 -15.84 1.40
C GLU A 194 8.20 -15.43 1.72
N LYS A 195 7.31 -16.39 1.97
CA LYS A 195 5.94 -16.13 2.42
C LYS A 195 5.95 -15.41 3.77
N ALA A 196 6.76 -15.89 4.72
CA ALA A 196 6.92 -15.29 6.04
C ALA A 196 7.37 -13.82 5.93
N CYS A 197 8.41 -13.55 5.14
CA CYS A 197 8.91 -12.20 4.93
C CYS A 197 7.84 -11.26 4.34
N ILE A 198 7.08 -11.71 3.34
CA ILE A 198 6.02 -10.90 2.70
C ILE A 198 4.84 -10.65 3.65
N VAL A 199 4.40 -11.67 4.39
CA VAL A 199 3.23 -11.58 5.27
C VAL A 199 3.51 -10.81 6.55
N LEU A 200 4.76 -10.82 7.01
CA LEU A 200 5.21 -10.17 8.24
C LEU A 200 5.88 -8.80 8.02
N THR A 201 5.72 -8.20 6.85
CA THR A 201 6.32 -6.90 6.55
C THR A 201 5.31 -6.00 5.86
N ASP A 202 5.31 -4.72 6.22
CA ASP A 202 4.57 -3.71 5.47
C ASP A 202 5.01 -3.74 3.99
N PRO A 203 4.07 -3.85 3.03
CA PRO A 203 4.36 -3.95 1.61
C PRO A 203 4.84 -2.64 0.96
N HIS A 204 4.72 -1.49 1.61
CA HIS A 204 5.18 -0.20 1.06
C HIS A 204 5.70 0.86 2.06
N PRO A 205 6.47 0.51 3.09
CA PRO A 205 6.97 1.44 4.09
C PRO A 205 8.21 2.17 3.58
N PRO A 206 8.13 3.50 3.35
CA PRO A 206 9.31 4.27 3.00
C PRO A 206 10.42 4.16 4.05
N SER A 207 10.06 3.96 5.31
CA SER A 207 10.98 3.80 6.44
C SER A 207 11.86 2.53 6.34
N LEU A 208 11.42 1.47 5.63
CA LEU A 208 12.17 0.20 5.52
C LEU A 208 12.99 0.08 4.24
N GLN A 209 13.07 1.13 3.44
CA GLN A 209 13.83 1.10 2.20
C GLN A 209 15.32 1.33 2.47
N LYS A 210 16.15 0.31 2.21
CA LYS A 210 17.60 0.40 2.38
C LYS A 210 18.18 1.52 1.50
N PRO A 211 18.98 2.44 2.06
CA PRO A 211 19.68 3.46 1.27
C PRO A 211 20.57 2.82 0.20
N ARG A 212 20.39 3.21 -1.07
CA ARG A 212 21.24 2.71 -2.17
C ARG A 212 22.43 3.63 -2.41
N LYS A 213 23.65 3.10 -2.27
CA LYS A 213 24.91 3.82 -2.47
C LYS A 213 24.97 5.15 -1.70
N GLY A 214 24.33 5.20 -0.53
CA GLY A 214 24.22 6.42 0.28
C GLY A 214 23.35 7.55 -0.29
N HIS A 215 22.54 7.32 -1.34
CA HIS A 215 21.93 8.40 -2.14
C HIS A 215 20.44 8.29 -2.48
N LEU A 216 19.74 7.23 -2.05
CA LEU A 216 18.29 7.11 -2.25
C LEU A 216 17.58 7.02 -0.90
N ASN A 217 16.82 8.07 -0.58
CA ASN A 217 15.81 8.09 0.49
C ASN A 217 14.65 7.14 0.18
N GLY A 218 14.12 6.51 1.22
CA GLY A 218 12.92 5.71 1.21
C GLY A 218 11.65 6.40 0.67
N VAL A 219 11.37 7.68 0.96
CA VAL A 219 10.17 8.36 0.38
C VAL A 219 10.27 8.50 -1.13
N LYS A 220 11.42 8.98 -1.61
CA LYS A 220 11.68 9.13 -3.05
C LYS A 220 11.70 7.78 -3.75
N PHE A 221 12.30 6.78 -3.09
CA PHE A 221 12.32 5.43 -3.61
C PHE A 221 10.90 4.85 -3.71
N GLU A 222 10.06 4.99 -2.69
CA GLU A 222 8.66 4.57 -2.71
C GLU A 222 7.86 5.27 -3.82
N LEU A 223 7.93 6.60 -3.93
CA LEU A 223 7.23 7.32 -5.01
C LEU A 223 7.56 6.79 -6.42
N ILE A 224 8.77 6.24 -6.61
CA ILE A 224 9.26 5.70 -7.88
C ILE A 224 9.08 4.17 -8.00
N SER A 225 9.16 3.43 -6.90
CA SER A 225 9.39 1.98 -6.87
C SER A 225 8.44 1.17 -5.99
N ASN A 226 7.57 1.82 -5.18
CA ASN A 226 6.53 1.21 -4.32
C ASN A 226 5.78 0.10 -5.05
N VAL A 227 5.44 0.40 -6.31
CA VAL A 227 4.70 -0.50 -7.20
C VAL A 227 5.33 -1.90 -7.26
N ASN A 228 6.64 -2.08 -7.08
CA ASN A 228 7.28 -3.39 -7.15
C ASN A 228 7.06 -4.23 -5.89
N ASP A 229 7.25 -3.65 -4.71
CA ASP A 229 7.14 -4.38 -3.44
C ASP A 229 5.65 -4.71 -3.19
N TYR A 230 4.76 -3.76 -3.45
CA TYR A 230 3.32 -3.97 -3.52
C TYR A 230 2.94 -5.09 -4.50
N LYS A 231 3.54 -5.12 -5.70
CA LYS A 231 3.29 -6.16 -6.70
C LYS A 231 3.76 -7.53 -6.25
N THR A 232 4.86 -7.64 -5.51
CA THR A 232 5.32 -8.92 -4.95
C THR A 232 4.28 -9.47 -3.99
N THR A 233 3.83 -8.66 -3.03
CA THR A 233 2.78 -9.05 -2.07
C THR A 233 1.47 -9.40 -2.78
N ALA A 234 1.05 -8.58 -3.74
CA ALA A 234 -0.13 -8.87 -4.56
C ALA A 234 0.01 -10.16 -5.38
N SER A 235 1.22 -10.48 -5.88
CA SER A 235 1.47 -11.71 -6.63
C SER A 235 1.45 -12.94 -5.73
N LEU A 236 1.90 -12.83 -4.48
CA LEU A 236 1.75 -13.89 -3.48
C LEU A 236 0.27 -14.23 -3.29
N PHE A 237 -0.59 -13.25 -3.00
CA PHE A 237 -2.02 -13.51 -2.75
C PHE A 237 -2.79 -14.00 -3.97
N LYS A 238 -2.36 -13.63 -5.19
CA LYS A 238 -2.91 -14.22 -6.41
C LYS A 238 -2.56 -15.70 -6.55
N ALA A 239 -1.31 -16.06 -6.24
CA ALA A 239 -0.82 -17.42 -6.32
C ALA A 239 -1.31 -18.30 -5.17
N HIS A 240 -1.58 -17.69 -4.01
CA HIS A 240 -1.96 -18.33 -2.75
C HIS A 240 -3.18 -17.64 -2.12
N PRO A 241 -4.38 -17.74 -2.74
CA PRO A 241 -5.58 -17.09 -2.21
C PRO A 241 -5.99 -17.59 -0.82
N GLU A 242 -5.56 -18.78 -0.42
CA GLU A 242 -5.76 -19.32 0.93
C GLU A 242 -5.14 -18.45 2.03
N LEU A 243 -4.11 -17.66 1.71
CA LEU A 243 -3.46 -16.75 2.64
C LEU A 243 -4.23 -15.44 2.84
N MET A 244 -5.26 -15.18 2.03
CA MET A 244 -6.14 -14.02 2.18
C MET A 244 -7.18 -14.29 3.28
N ASP A 245 -7.65 -13.22 3.92
CA ASP A 245 -8.80 -13.28 4.83
C ASP A 245 -10.03 -13.84 4.09
N GLU A 246 -10.85 -14.63 4.80
CA GLU A 246 -11.96 -15.38 4.21
C GLU A 246 -12.92 -14.52 3.38
N ASP A 247 -13.13 -13.27 3.79
CA ASP A 247 -14.04 -12.35 3.12
C ASP A 247 -13.48 -11.72 1.84
N LEU A 248 -12.17 -11.80 1.64
CA LEU A 248 -11.45 -11.33 0.45
C LEU A 248 -11.04 -12.49 -0.47
N ARG A 249 -11.20 -13.75 -0.04
CA ARG A 249 -10.88 -14.91 -0.88
C ARG A 249 -11.75 -14.93 -2.14
N PRO A 250 -11.16 -15.17 -3.33
CA PRO A 250 -11.92 -15.35 -4.56
C PRO A 250 -12.94 -16.48 -4.42
N LYS A 251 -14.12 -16.32 -5.00
CA LYS A 251 -15.13 -17.39 -4.97
C LYS A 251 -14.73 -18.53 -5.91
N PRO A 252 -15.06 -19.79 -5.59
CA PRO A 252 -14.80 -20.92 -6.48
C PRO A 252 -15.35 -20.66 -7.90
N GLY A 253 -14.48 -20.80 -8.92
CA GLY A 253 -14.84 -20.60 -10.32
C GLY A 253 -14.62 -19.18 -10.87
N GLU A 254 -14.22 -18.21 -10.05
CA GLU A 254 -13.77 -16.91 -10.56
C GLU A 254 -12.42 -17.05 -11.29
N LYS A 255 -12.39 -16.68 -12.57
CA LYS A 255 -11.16 -16.73 -13.38
C LYS A 255 -10.22 -15.57 -13.03
N GLU A 256 -8.93 -15.88 -12.95
CA GLU A 256 -7.89 -14.87 -12.79
C GLU A 256 -7.93 -13.85 -13.95
N ARG A 257 -7.88 -12.56 -13.60
CA ARG A 257 -7.94 -11.47 -14.57
C ARG A 257 -6.61 -11.31 -15.32
N SER A 258 -6.68 -11.07 -16.63
CA SER A 258 -5.51 -10.81 -17.47
C SER A 258 -5.27 -9.31 -17.63
N VAL A 259 -4.34 -8.77 -16.83
CA VAL A 259 -3.96 -7.34 -16.85
C VAL A 259 -3.65 -6.80 -18.26
N PRO A 260 -2.89 -7.50 -19.13
CA PRO A 260 -2.64 -6.99 -20.49
C PRO A 260 -3.90 -6.87 -21.35
N LYS A 261 -4.82 -7.85 -21.26
CA LYS A 261 -6.08 -7.83 -22.02
C LYS A 261 -6.99 -6.68 -21.56
N ASP A 262 -7.02 -6.47 -20.26
CA ASP A 262 -7.76 -5.41 -19.56
C ASP A 262 -7.28 -4.00 -19.98
N VAL A 263 -5.96 -3.80 -20.04
CA VAL A 263 -5.36 -2.55 -20.55
C VAL A 263 -5.70 -2.32 -22.02
N ILE A 264 -5.54 -3.36 -22.88
CA ILE A 264 -5.87 -3.28 -24.31
C ILE A 264 -7.35 -2.95 -24.52
N ALA A 265 -8.25 -3.58 -23.76
CA ALA A 265 -9.69 -3.31 -23.81
C ALA A 265 -10.00 -1.85 -23.44
N GLY A 266 -9.27 -1.26 -22.49
CA GLY A 266 -9.34 0.16 -22.15
C GLY A 266 -9.02 1.06 -23.36
N PHE A 267 -7.88 0.82 -24.02
CA PHE A 267 -7.51 1.57 -25.24
C PHE A 267 -8.58 1.48 -26.33
N ILE A 268 -9.14 0.29 -26.57
CA ILE A 268 -10.21 0.09 -27.56
C ILE A 268 -11.47 0.85 -27.16
N ALA A 269 -11.91 0.74 -25.89
CA ALA A 269 -13.13 1.38 -25.41
C ALA A 269 -13.05 2.92 -25.51
N PHE A 270 -11.92 3.51 -25.14
CA PHE A 270 -11.69 4.95 -25.29
C PHE A 270 -11.61 5.38 -26.76
N GLY A 271 -11.04 4.55 -27.63
CA GLY A 271 -11.02 4.79 -29.07
C GLY A 271 -12.43 4.81 -29.67
N ILE A 272 -13.28 3.83 -29.32
CA ILE A 272 -14.68 3.78 -29.74
C ILE A 272 -15.46 5.00 -29.21
N ALA A 273 -15.29 5.34 -27.93
CA ALA A 273 -15.94 6.51 -27.33
C ALA A 273 -15.54 7.81 -28.04
N ALA A 274 -14.26 7.99 -28.35
CA ALA A 274 -13.77 9.15 -29.09
C ALA A 274 -14.35 9.22 -30.50
N LEU A 275 -14.52 8.08 -31.18
CA LEU A 275 -15.13 8.00 -32.51
C LEU A 275 -16.62 8.39 -32.47
N VAL A 276 -17.37 7.86 -31.49
CA VAL A 276 -18.79 8.17 -31.29
C VAL A 276 -19.00 9.66 -31.01
N VAL A 277 -18.21 10.25 -30.09
CA VAL A 277 -18.29 11.68 -29.75
C VAL A 277 -17.97 12.56 -30.96
N ARG A 278 -17.05 12.12 -31.83
CA ARG A 278 -16.69 12.85 -33.04
C ARG A 278 -17.81 12.84 -34.08
N GLY A 279 -18.64 11.79 -34.11
CA GLY A 279 -19.81 11.68 -34.99
C GLY A 279 -19.49 11.64 -36.49
N LYS A 280 -18.22 11.38 -36.85
CA LYS A 280 -17.72 11.30 -38.23
C LYS A 280 -16.95 9.99 -38.42
N TYR A 281 -17.12 9.36 -39.58
CA TYR A 281 -16.70 7.98 -39.83
C TYR A 281 -15.84 7.82 -41.09
N GLU A 282 -15.06 8.84 -41.47
CA GLU A 282 -14.08 8.69 -42.54
C GLU A 282 -12.85 7.92 -42.04
N PRO A 283 -12.06 7.26 -42.91
CA PRO A 283 -10.86 6.51 -42.49
C PRO A 283 -9.89 7.30 -41.61
N LYS A 284 -9.74 8.61 -41.85
CA LYS A 284 -8.91 9.50 -41.01
C LYS A 284 -9.49 9.72 -39.60
N ASP A 285 -10.80 9.65 -39.44
CA ASP A 285 -11.47 9.85 -38.15
C ASP A 285 -11.23 8.67 -37.21
N PHE A 286 -11.11 7.45 -37.75
CA PHE A 286 -10.70 6.28 -36.97
C PHE A 286 -9.28 6.45 -36.41
N LEU A 287 -8.35 6.99 -37.19
CA LEU A 287 -6.97 7.27 -36.73
C LEU A 287 -6.95 8.35 -35.65
N ILE A 288 -7.72 9.44 -35.84
CA ILE A 288 -7.83 10.52 -34.86
C ILE A 288 -8.49 10.02 -33.57
N ALA A 289 -9.53 9.19 -33.67
CA ALA A 289 -10.21 8.59 -32.53
C ALA A 289 -9.32 7.61 -31.78
N ALA A 290 -8.55 6.76 -32.48
CA ALA A 290 -7.58 5.86 -31.87
C ALA A 290 -6.49 6.64 -31.12
N ALA A 291 -5.98 7.72 -31.71
CA ALA A 291 -4.99 8.58 -31.06
C ALA A 291 -5.56 9.31 -29.83
N ALA A 292 -6.75 9.90 -29.94
CA ALA A 292 -7.43 10.56 -28.84
C ALA A 292 -7.81 9.59 -27.71
N GLY A 293 -8.30 8.39 -28.05
CA GLY A 293 -8.61 7.34 -27.09
C GLY A 293 -7.36 6.80 -26.39
N SER A 294 -6.24 6.68 -27.11
CA SER A 294 -4.95 6.30 -26.52
C SER A 294 -4.40 7.37 -25.59
N ALA A 295 -4.51 8.64 -25.98
CA ALA A 295 -4.14 9.75 -25.11
C ALA A 295 -5.02 9.80 -23.84
N ALA A 296 -6.32 9.54 -23.96
CA ALA A 296 -7.24 9.46 -22.84
C ALA A 296 -6.88 8.32 -21.87
N ASN A 297 -6.71 7.09 -22.38
CA ASN A 297 -6.36 5.96 -21.54
C ASN A 297 -4.96 6.12 -20.91
N GLY A 298 -3.98 6.63 -21.68
CA GLY A 298 -2.64 6.93 -21.17
C GLY A 298 -2.62 7.98 -20.06
N ALA A 299 -3.35 9.09 -20.24
CA ALA A 299 -3.48 10.13 -19.22
C ALA A 299 -4.21 9.61 -17.96
N LYS A 300 -5.28 8.81 -18.15
CA LYS A 300 -5.97 8.13 -17.04
C LYS A 300 -5.01 7.27 -16.23
N MET A 301 -4.26 6.38 -16.89
CA MET A 301 -3.29 5.51 -16.23
C MET A 301 -2.21 6.32 -15.51
N GLY A 302 -1.67 7.36 -16.15
CA GLY A 302 -0.65 8.23 -15.56
C GLY A 302 -1.14 8.91 -14.27
N VAL A 303 -2.33 9.51 -14.31
CA VAL A 303 -2.95 10.13 -13.13
C VAL A 303 -3.24 9.10 -12.04
N GLY A 304 -3.77 7.92 -12.41
CA GLY A 304 -4.05 6.85 -11.45
C GLY A 304 -2.79 6.34 -10.74
N ILE A 305 -1.69 6.14 -11.47
CA ILE A 305 -0.39 5.71 -10.90
C ILE A 305 0.17 6.79 -9.97
N ILE A 306 0.19 8.05 -10.41
CA ILE A 306 0.72 9.15 -9.60
C ILE A 306 -0.14 9.35 -8.36
N GLY A 307 -1.47 9.35 -8.50
CA GLY A 307 -2.41 9.48 -7.40
C GLY A 307 -2.26 8.36 -6.38
N GLY A 308 -2.21 7.09 -6.83
CA GLY A 308 -2.00 5.94 -5.94
C GLY A 308 -0.65 5.98 -5.22
N ASN A 309 0.44 6.30 -5.94
CA ASN A 309 1.77 6.42 -5.33
C ASN A 309 1.85 7.59 -4.34
N LEU A 310 1.16 8.71 -4.62
CA LEU A 310 1.08 9.83 -3.68
C LEU A 310 0.30 9.44 -2.44
N THR A 311 -0.89 8.84 -2.59
CA THR A 311 -1.75 8.39 -1.49
C THR A 311 -1.06 7.35 -0.60
N ASN A 312 -0.30 6.42 -1.17
CA ASN A 312 0.37 5.36 -0.40
C ASN A 312 1.75 5.76 0.13
N GLY A 313 2.57 6.46 -0.66
CA GLY A 313 3.95 6.82 -0.28
C GLY A 313 4.07 8.16 0.45
N GLY A 314 3.13 9.08 0.23
CA GLY A 314 3.14 10.41 0.84
C GLY A 314 2.67 10.44 2.29
N GLY A 315 1.98 9.39 2.76
CA GLY A 315 1.46 9.29 4.12
C GLY A 315 2.51 8.95 5.19
N HIS A 316 3.69 8.51 4.76
CA HIS A 316 4.80 8.09 5.64
C HIS A 316 6.06 8.93 5.41
N ALA A 317 5.91 10.13 4.85
CA ALA A 317 7.02 10.99 4.50
C ALA A 317 7.62 11.76 5.71
N GLY A 318 7.07 11.59 6.92
CA GLY A 318 7.44 12.37 8.10
C GLY A 318 6.78 13.76 8.11
N TYR A 319 7.15 14.61 9.09
CA TYR A 319 6.57 15.95 9.27
C TYR A 319 6.67 16.81 8.00
N MET A 320 5.55 17.40 7.55
CA MET A 320 5.47 18.21 6.33
C MET A 320 4.76 19.53 6.56
N GLU A 321 5.48 20.65 6.43
CA GLU A 321 4.87 21.98 6.54
C GLU A 321 4.18 22.42 5.24
N ARG A 322 4.70 22.03 4.05
CA ARG A 322 4.18 22.49 2.73
C ARG A 322 4.27 21.41 1.65
N ILE A 323 3.45 21.50 0.59
CA ILE A 323 3.57 20.60 -0.59
C ILE A 323 4.92 20.69 -1.29
N LEU A 324 5.52 21.87 -1.27
CA LEU A 324 6.87 22.08 -1.79
C LEU A 324 7.88 21.25 -0.99
N ASP A 325 7.58 20.85 0.24
CA ASP A 325 8.43 19.95 1.01
C ASP A 325 8.25 18.51 0.53
N LEU A 326 7.07 18.07 0.11
CA LEU A 326 6.86 16.80 -0.60
C LEU A 326 7.63 16.76 -1.94
N VAL A 327 7.56 17.86 -2.71
CA VAL A 327 8.34 18.03 -3.95
C VAL A 327 9.84 18.11 -3.66
N LYS A 328 10.27 18.85 -2.64
CA LYS A 328 11.68 18.90 -2.20
C LYS A 328 12.14 17.56 -1.66
N ILE A 329 11.32 16.79 -0.95
CA ILE A 329 11.64 15.44 -0.44
C ILE A 329 11.78 14.48 -1.62
N ALA A 330 10.91 14.58 -2.63
CA ALA A 330 11.03 13.84 -3.88
C ALA A 330 12.28 14.25 -4.71
N MET A 331 12.72 15.51 -4.60
CA MET A 331 13.88 16.02 -5.33
C MET A 331 15.22 15.81 -4.59
N LYS A 332 15.25 15.96 -3.27
CA LYS A 332 16.43 15.76 -2.40
C LYS A 332 16.82 14.29 -2.39
N LYS A 333 18.12 14.02 -2.53
CA LYS A 333 18.65 12.64 -2.59
C LYS A 333 18.72 11.99 -1.19
N ASP A 334 18.90 12.78 -0.13
CA ASP A 334 19.32 12.28 1.19
C ASP A 334 18.40 12.72 2.35
N TYR A 335 17.08 12.64 2.18
CA TYR A 335 16.16 12.84 3.30
C TYR A 335 16.02 11.52 4.09
N LYS A 336 16.18 11.55 5.42
CA LYS A 336 15.98 10.37 6.28
C LYS A 336 14.70 10.58 7.08
N ILE A 337 13.74 9.67 6.91
CA ILE A 337 12.50 9.67 7.68
C ILE A 337 12.85 9.32 9.13
N ARG A 338 12.36 10.12 10.07
CA ARG A 338 12.48 9.87 11.50
C ARG A 338 11.10 9.55 12.05
N PRO A 339 10.99 8.65 13.03
CA PRO A 339 9.73 8.48 13.73
C PRO A 339 9.43 9.77 14.52
N VAL A 340 8.15 10.02 14.74
CA VAL A 340 7.64 11.04 15.66
C VAL A 340 6.75 10.31 16.65
N ASN A 341 7.08 10.34 17.94
CA ASN A 341 6.41 9.54 18.97
C ASN A 341 6.38 8.04 18.60
N GLY A 342 7.51 7.52 18.11
CA GLY A 342 7.66 6.11 17.72
C GLY A 342 7.01 5.68 16.39
N SER A 343 6.36 6.58 15.66
CA SER A 343 5.66 6.28 14.39
C SER A 343 6.18 7.10 13.20
N TYR A 344 6.31 6.49 12.02
CA TYR A 344 6.79 7.15 10.80
C TYR A 344 5.64 7.79 9.98
N MET A 345 4.76 8.53 10.64
CA MET A 345 3.64 9.21 9.98
C MET A 345 4.02 10.56 9.40
N THR A 346 3.33 10.92 8.32
CA THR A 346 3.26 12.30 7.86
C THR A 346 2.35 13.14 8.72
N GLN A 347 2.86 14.28 9.20
CA GLN A 347 2.03 15.27 9.90
C GLN A 347 1.79 16.48 9.00
N THR A 348 0.51 16.81 8.80
CA THR A 348 0.05 17.96 7.97
C THR A 348 -0.93 18.88 8.71
N ASP A 349 -1.10 18.67 10.01
CA ASP A 349 -2.08 19.41 10.81
C ASP A 349 -1.82 20.93 10.79
N ASP A 350 -0.55 21.33 10.64
CA ASP A 350 -0.11 22.72 10.60
C ASP A 350 -0.04 23.32 9.17
N SER A 351 -0.47 22.56 8.14
CA SER A 351 -0.34 22.98 6.73
C SER A 351 -1.40 23.99 6.26
N GLY A 352 -2.25 24.51 7.14
CA GLY A 352 -3.27 25.53 6.83
C GLY A 352 -4.30 25.11 5.78
N TRP A 353 -4.77 26.06 4.95
CA TRP A 353 -5.78 25.84 3.90
C TRP A 353 -5.38 24.75 2.89
N PHE A 354 -4.08 24.55 2.70
CA PHE A 354 -3.56 23.54 1.79
C PHE A 354 -3.78 22.12 2.34
N GLY A 355 -3.56 21.92 3.65
CA GLY A 355 -3.91 20.68 4.33
C GLY A 355 -5.38 20.34 4.08
N VAL A 356 -6.29 21.31 4.22
CA VAL A 356 -7.73 21.16 3.94
C VAL A 356 -8.03 20.71 2.50
N VAL A 357 -7.37 21.29 1.50
CA VAL A 357 -7.59 20.89 0.09
C VAL A 357 -7.07 19.48 -0.17
N LEU A 358 -5.90 19.12 0.37
CA LEU A 358 -5.41 17.75 0.27
C LEU A 358 -6.35 16.76 0.95
N ARG A 359 -6.84 17.08 2.16
CA ARG A 359 -7.84 16.28 2.90
C ARG A 359 -9.05 15.99 2.03
N LEU A 360 -9.57 17.00 1.33
CA LEU A 360 -10.73 16.85 0.45
C LEU A 360 -10.44 15.98 -0.78
N LEU A 361 -9.24 16.09 -1.36
CA LEU A 361 -8.85 15.37 -2.57
C LEU A 361 -8.48 13.90 -2.31
N ASN A 362 -7.88 13.61 -1.16
CA ASN A 362 -7.46 12.25 -0.77
C ASN A 362 -8.41 11.60 0.25
N TYR A 363 -9.51 12.27 0.59
CA TYR A 363 -10.46 11.85 1.62
C TYR A 363 -9.75 11.55 2.95
N ASP A 364 -8.94 12.49 3.43
CA ASP A 364 -8.16 12.44 4.67
C ASP A 364 -6.97 11.43 4.70
N GLU A 365 -6.70 10.69 3.62
CA GLU A 365 -5.76 9.57 3.68
C GLU A 365 -4.29 9.97 3.88
N LEU A 366 -3.83 11.12 3.36
CA LEU A 366 -2.45 11.58 3.60
C LEU A 366 -2.33 12.47 4.83
N THR A 367 -3.43 13.08 5.23
CA THR A 367 -3.42 14.23 6.13
C THR A 367 -3.91 13.88 7.52
N GLY A 368 -4.60 12.75 7.69
CA GLY A 368 -5.00 12.17 8.97
C GLY A 368 -4.02 11.15 9.55
N GLN A 369 -2.88 10.92 8.89
CA GLN A 369 -1.88 9.91 9.27
C GLN A 369 -1.43 9.96 10.75
N PRO A 370 -1.28 11.14 11.40
CA PRO A 370 -0.84 11.18 12.80
C PRO A 370 -1.81 10.54 13.76
N GLU A 371 -3.09 10.86 13.60
CA GLU A 371 -4.15 10.33 14.43
C GLU A 371 -4.59 8.94 13.91
N HIS A 372 -4.38 8.62 12.63
CA HIS A 372 -4.53 7.26 12.07
C HIS A 372 -3.54 6.27 12.68
N HIS A 373 -2.30 6.70 12.93
CA HIS A 373 -1.30 5.84 13.57
C HIS A 373 -1.43 5.80 15.10
N LYS A 374 -1.82 6.91 15.75
CA LYS A 374 -2.00 6.98 17.22
C LYS A 374 -3.30 6.32 17.68
N ASN A 375 -4.37 6.59 16.95
CA ASN A 375 -5.72 6.14 17.23
C ASN A 375 -6.34 5.65 15.92
N PRO A 376 -5.83 4.56 15.32
CA PRO A 376 -6.43 3.98 14.12
C PRO A 376 -7.95 3.83 14.30
N GLN A 377 -8.37 3.45 15.50
CA GLN A 377 -9.76 3.34 15.86
C GLN A 377 -10.62 4.61 15.89
N LYS A 378 -10.00 5.78 16.00
CA LYS A 378 -10.70 7.09 16.04
C LYS A 378 -10.75 7.75 14.67
N ILE A 379 -9.78 7.49 13.79
CA ILE A 379 -9.77 8.06 12.43
C ILE A 379 -10.40 7.14 11.37
N ALA A 380 -10.46 5.85 11.63
CA ALA A 380 -11.08 4.89 10.76
C ALA A 380 -12.44 4.40 11.31
N TYR A 381 -13.50 4.71 10.57
CA TYR A 381 -14.44 3.69 10.10
C TYR A 381 -15.22 2.90 11.14
N THR A 382 -16.47 3.32 11.38
CA THR A 382 -17.38 2.63 12.31
C THR A 382 -16.68 2.34 13.63
N ASP A 383 -16.58 3.38 14.45
CA ASP A 383 -16.26 3.21 15.86
C ASP A 383 -17.14 2.11 16.48
N LYS A 384 -16.66 1.48 17.56
CA LYS A 384 -17.36 0.49 18.37
C LYS A 384 -18.75 0.97 18.84
N GLU A 385 -18.94 2.28 18.97
CA GLU A 385 -20.25 2.89 19.30
C GLU A 385 -21.08 3.29 18.06
N GLY A 386 -20.66 2.89 16.86
CA GLY A 386 -21.33 3.20 15.61
C GLY A 386 -21.34 4.70 15.32
N LEU A 387 -22.51 5.32 15.41
CA LEU A 387 -22.72 6.73 15.05
C LEU A 387 -22.04 7.71 16.05
N GLU A 388 -21.78 7.28 17.29
CA GLU A 388 -21.27 8.10 18.39
C GLU A 388 -19.75 8.38 18.30
N GLY A 389 -18.87 7.39 18.08
CA GLY A 389 -17.45 7.72 17.87
C GLY A 389 -17.13 8.46 16.57
N VAL A 390 -18.08 8.50 15.62
CA VAL A 390 -18.00 9.40 14.45
C VAL A 390 -18.31 10.86 14.82
N LYS A 391 -18.96 11.11 15.97
CA LYS A 391 -19.14 12.46 16.54
C LYS A 391 -17.95 12.90 17.39
N ASP A 392 -17.30 11.96 18.09
CA ASP A 392 -16.18 12.23 19.02
C ASP A 392 -14.79 12.20 18.37
N ALA A 393 -14.67 11.71 17.14
CA ALA A 393 -13.49 12.01 16.31
C ALA A 393 -13.46 13.52 16.07
N PRO A 394 -12.45 14.28 16.55
CA PRO A 394 -12.48 15.75 16.53
C PRO A 394 -12.60 16.38 15.13
N TYR A 395 -12.52 15.57 14.06
CA TYR A 395 -12.62 15.99 12.66
C TYR A 395 -13.46 15.07 11.75
N GLY A 396 -14.42 14.29 12.27
CA GLY A 396 -15.28 13.34 11.53
C GLY A 396 -15.12 13.34 9.99
N SER A 397 -14.35 12.37 9.46
CA SER A 397 -13.80 12.41 8.08
C SER A 397 -14.76 12.91 7.00
N PHE A 398 -14.25 13.56 5.94
CA PHE A 398 -15.09 14.05 4.82
C PHE A 398 -16.04 12.96 4.28
N ILE A 399 -15.62 11.70 4.32
CA ILE A 399 -16.44 10.53 3.99
C ILE A 399 -17.62 10.33 4.95
N ALA A 400 -17.43 10.51 6.26
CA ALA A 400 -18.52 10.48 7.22
C ALA A 400 -19.53 11.61 6.99
N HIS A 401 -19.05 12.79 6.59
CA HIS A 401 -19.92 13.89 6.16
C HIS A 401 -20.72 13.50 4.90
N LEU A 402 -20.06 12.93 3.88
CA LEU A 402 -20.73 12.45 2.67
C LEU A 402 -21.75 11.35 2.97
N ALA A 403 -21.43 10.40 3.85
CA ALA A 403 -22.33 9.32 4.24
C ALA A 403 -23.59 9.81 5.00
N ARG A 404 -23.52 10.99 5.62
CA ARG A 404 -24.64 11.67 6.29
C ARG A 404 -25.31 12.73 5.41
N SER A 405 -24.75 13.00 4.23
CA SER A 405 -25.22 14.07 3.36
C SER A 405 -26.49 13.67 2.64
N LYS A 406 -27.53 14.50 2.76
CA LYS A 406 -28.73 14.39 1.92
C LYS A 406 -28.45 14.55 0.42
N TRP A 407 -27.30 15.12 0.06
CA TRP A 407 -26.89 15.39 -1.32
C TRP A 407 -26.19 14.20 -1.97
N VAL A 408 -25.69 13.24 -1.18
CA VAL A 408 -25.00 12.04 -1.66
C VAL A 408 -25.58 10.79 -0.98
N PRO A 409 -26.91 10.55 -1.10
CA PRO A 409 -27.64 9.56 -0.30
C PRO A 409 -27.25 8.10 -0.57
N PHE A 410 -26.43 7.86 -1.60
CA PHE A 410 -25.96 6.54 -1.98
C PHE A 410 -24.68 6.11 -1.26
N ILE A 411 -23.98 7.02 -0.57
CA ILE A 411 -22.89 6.65 0.34
C ILE A 411 -23.52 6.42 1.70
N LYS A 412 -23.44 5.19 2.22
CA LYS A 412 -23.97 4.85 3.55
C LYS A 412 -22.86 4.33 4.46
N PRO A 413 -22.99 4.47 5.78
CA PRO A 413 -22.11 3.79 6.72
C PRO A 413 -22.16 2.27 6.49
N GLY A 414 -20.99 1.63 6.50
CA GLY A 414 -20.85 0.18 6.40
C GLY A 414 -21.16 -0.52 7.72
N LYS A 415 -21.12 -1.86 7.71
CA LYS A 415 -21.37 -2.68 8.90
C LYS A 415 -20.16 -2.81 9.84
N GLY A 416 -18.98 -2.38 9.41
CA GLY A 416 -17.74 -2.60 10.15
C GLY A 416 -17.36 -4.08 10.25
N PHE A 417 -16.50 -4.38 11.22
CA PHE A 417 -16.09 -5.74 11.59
C PHE A 417 -16.75 -6.13 12.91
N PRO A 418 -17.26 -7.38 13.05
CA PRO A 418 -17.89 -7.85 14.29
C PRO A 418 -16.89 -7.89 15.47
N ASP A 419 -17.41 -7.74 16.68
CA ASP A 419 -16.66 -7.51 17.94
C ASP A 419 -15.62 -8.58 18.32
N SER A 420 -15.61 -9.75 17.66
CA SER A 420 -14.71 -10.87 17.98
C SER A 420 -13.42 -10.90 17.16
N ASP A 421 -13.30 -10.08 16.11
CA ASP A 421 -12.12 -10.04 15.25
C ASP A 421 -11.41 -8.69 15.35
N ARG A 422 -10.08 -8.75 15.50
CA ARG A 422 -9.22 -7.56 15.39
C ARG A 422 -9.50 -6.91 14.03
N ARG A 423 -9.81 -5.61 14.06
CA ARG A 423 -10.09 -4.87 12.84
C ARG A 423 -8.80 -4.65 12.03
N PRO A 424 -8.86 -4.58 10.69
CA PRO A 424 -7.65 -4.44 9.88
C PRO A 424 -6.89 -3.13 10.08
N ASP A 425 -7.55 -2.08 10.56
CA ASP A 425 -6.94 -0.79 10.91
C ASP A 425 -6.15 -0.85 12.23
N MET A 426 -6.33 -1.87 13.06
CA MET A 426 -5.62 -1.95 14.33
C MET A 426 -4.18 -2.41 14.13
N LEU A 427 -3.23 -1.63 14.63
CA LEU A 427 -1.83 -2.01 14.68
C LEU A 427 -1.61 -3.37 15.38
N HIS A 428 -0.66 -4.14 14.87
CA HIS A 428 -0.29 -5.43 15.43
C HIS A 428 0.15 -5.31 16.90
N PRO A 429 -0.21 -6.25 17.79
CA PRO A 429 0.25 -6.22 19.18
C PRO A 429 1.77 -6.08 19.30
N ALA A 430 2.51 -6.79 18.45
CA ALA A 430 3.96 -6.65 18.35
C ALA A 430 4.39 -5.25 17.85
N GLY A 431 3.62 -4.65 16.94
CA GLY A 431 3.86 -3.29 16.46
C GLY A 431 3.67 -2.23 17.54
N LYS A 432 2.70 -2.41 18.47
CA LYS A 432 2.54 -1.53 19.63
C LYS A 432 3.79 -1.50 20.51
N ILE A 433 4.36 -2.68 20.77
CA ILE A 433 5.61 -2.81 21.52
C ILE A 433 6.73 -2.07 20.78
N ILE A 434 6.88 -2.26 19.47
CA ILE A 434 7.90 -1.57 18.66
C ILE A 434 7.74 -0.04 18.73
N VAL A 435 6.51 0.49 18.65
CA VAL A 435 6.26 1.94 18.78
C VAL A 435 6.69 2.46 20.15
N GLU A 436 6.35 1.76 21.23
CA GLU A 436 6.76 2.11 22.59
C GLU A 436 8.29 2.10 22.75
N LEU A 437 8.96 1.10 22.17
CA LEU A 437 10.42 1.00 22.17
C LEU A 437 11.07 2.16 21.40
N ARG A 438 10.54 2.51 20.22
CA ARG A 438 11.03 3.64 19.41
C ARG A 438 10.87 4.96 20.15
N ASP A 439 9.71 5.22 20.76
CA ASP A 439 9.44 6.44 21.53
C ASP A 439 10.36 6.55 22.75
N ARG A 440 10.61 5.44 23.45
CA ARG A 440 11.56 5.39 24.57
C ARG A 440 12.98 5.72 24.12
N ASP A 441 13.46 5.10 23.04
CA ASP A 441 14.81 5.32 22.50
C ASP A 441 14.98 6.76 21.98
N GLU A 442 13.96 7.31 21.31
CA GLU A 442 13.93 8.71 20.87
C GLU A 442 14.07 9.68 22.06
N LYS A 443 13.33 9.46 23.14
CA LYS A 443 13.43 10.27 24.38
C LYS A 443 14.80 10.16 25.04
N LEU A 444 15.39 8.97 25.06
CA LEU A 444 16.72 8.75 25.62
C LEU A 444 17.82 9.45 24.81
N ARG A 445 17.68 9.56 23.48
CA ARG A 445 18.63 10.31 22.63
C ARG A 445 18.48 11.83 22.72
N ALA A 446 17.31 12.30 23.15
CA ALA A 446 17.02 13.73 23.28
C ALA A 446 17.43 14.32 24.64
N ALA A 447 17.56 13.47 25.67
CA ALA A 447 18.09 13.80 26.99
C ALA A 447 19.62 13.77 26.98
#